data_AF-A0A0B1YZS9-F1
#
_entry.id   AF-A0A0B1YZS9-F1
#
_cell.length_a   1.000
_cell.length_b   1.000
_cell.length_c   1.000
_cell.angle_alpha   90.00
_cell.angle_beta   90.00
_cell.angle_gamma   90.00
#
_symmetry.space_group_name_H-M   'P 1'
#
loop_
_entity.id
_entity.type
_entity.pdbx_description
1 polymer ?
#
loop_
_entity_poly.entity_id
_entity_poly.type
_entity_poly.pdbx_seq_one_letter_code
_entity_poly.pdbx_strand_id
1 'polypeptide(L)'
;MARNISLALLGSIALAFTEPSLAESGVVVFYKSGCDYYIVSTNQGFSLLEWYGGDDPMEGDTLTGNMMAYGMQSLVNQRTENETQAWVDDFLLNQYTVLQSYQEQCR
;
A
#
# COMPACT_ATOMS: atom_id res chain seq x y z
N MET A 1 22.01 -0.09 58.18
CA MET A 1 20.61 0.25 57.85
C MET A 1 20.55 0.75 56.42
N ALA A 2 19.43 0.51 55.75
CA ALA A 2 19.32 0.15 54.33
C ALA A 2 19.72 1.22 53.29
N ARG A 3 20.16 0.70 52.13
CA ARG A 3 20.61 1.40 50.93
C ARG A 3 19.38 1.59 50.02
N ASN A 4 18.93 2.82 49.80
CA ASN A 4 17.81 3.11 48.89
C ASN A 4 18.27 2.93 47.44
N ILE A 5 17.95 1.79 46.84
CA ILE A 5 18.13 1.54 45.41
C ILE A 5 16.88 2.10 44.73
N SER A 6 17.02 3.27 44.10
CA SER A 6 15.99 3.81 43.21
C SER A 6 15.92 2.92 41.97
N LEU A 7 14.77 2.30 41.71
CA LEU A 7 14.47 1.61 40.46
C LEU A 7 14.44 2.64 39.32
N ALA A 8 15.47 2.66 38.49
CA ALA A 8 15.41 3.35 37.20
C ALA A 8 14.49 2.56 36.28
N LEU A 9 13.30 3.11 36.01
CA LEU A 9 12.37 2.62 35.00
C LEU A 9 12.99 2.92 33.61
N LEU A 10 13.68 1.95 33.02
CA LEU A 10 14.12 2.02 31.63
C LEU A 10 12.90 1.82 30.72
N GLY A 11 12.15 2.89 30.50
CA GLY A 11 11.14 2.95 29.45
C GLY A 11 11.82 3.00 28.09
N SER A 12 11.83 1.88 27.37
CA SER A 12 12.26 1.83 25.98
C SER A 12 11.26 2.60 25.12
N ILE A 13 11.57 3.85 24.80
CA ILE A 13 10.88 4.62 23.77
C ILE A 13 11.21 3.95 22.43
N ALA A 14 10.25 3.21 21.86
CA ALA A 14 10.32 2.79 20.47
C ALA A 14 10.15 4.05 19.62
N LEU A 15 11.27 4.59 19.11
CA LEU A 15 11.27 5.62 18.08
C LEU A 15 10.63 5.01 16.83
N ALA A 16 9.41 5.44 16.50
CA ALA A 16 8.79 5.13 15.22
C ALA A 16 9.59 5.88 14.15
N PHE A 17 10.45 5.16 13.43
CA PHE A 17 11.09 5.66 12.22
C PHE A 17 9.99 5.74 11.15
N THR A 18 9.47 6.93 10.91
CA THR A 18 8.74 7.20 9.66
C THR A 18 9.78 7.22 8.54
N GLU A 19 9.93 6.11 7.84
CA GLU A 19 10.72 6.10 6.61
C GLU A 19 10.04 7.05 5.60
N PRO A 20 10.78 7.99 4.99
CA PRO A 20 10.22 8.81 3.93
C PRO A 20 9.87 7.87 2.76
N SER A 21 8.58 7.63 2.56
CA SER A 21 8.13 6.92 1.36
C SER A 21 8.36 7.83 0.17
N LEU A 22 9.21 7.42 -0.76
CA LEU A 22 9.27 8.07 -2.06
C LEU A 22 7.91 7.84 -2.74
N ALA A 23 7.29 8.92 -3.21
CA ALA A 23 6.09 8.82 -4.03
C ALA A 23 6.46 8.05 -5.31
N GLU A 24 5.92 6.84 -5.45
CA GLU A 24 6.07 6.00 -6.62
C GLU A 24 4.97 6.31 -7.62
N SER A 25 5.21 6.03 -8.90
CA SER A 25 4.19 6.06 -9.94
C SER A 25 3.94 4.66 -10.45
N GLY A 26 2.68 4.28 -10.61
CA GLY A 26 2.26 2.99 -11.11
C GLY A 26 1.05 3.11 -12.03
N VAL A 27 0.89 2.16 -12.95
CA VAL A 27 -0.24 2.11 -13.89
C VAL A 27 -1.17 0.98 -13.49
N VAL A 28 -2.47 1.25 -13.39
CA VAL A 28 -3.49 0.20 -13.18
C VAL A 28 -3.53 -0.66 -14.44
N VAL A 29 -3.16 -1.93 -14.33
CA VAL A 29 -3.06 -2.86 -15.47
C VAL A 29 -4.15 -3.94 -15.46
N PHE A 30 -4.88 -4.08 -14.35
CA PHE A 30 -6.00 -5.00 -14.28
C PHE A 30 -7.03 -4.52 -13.25
N TYR A 31 -8.29 -4.39 -13.67
CA TYR A 31 -9.41 -4.08 -12.81
C TYR A 31 -10.71 -4.60 -13.42
N LYS A 32 -11.51 -5.32 -12.63
CA LYS A 32 -12.75 -5.94 -13.10
C LYS A 32 -13.91 -5.57 -12.17
N SER A 33 -15.00 -5.09 -12.77
CA SER A 33 -16.22 -4.74 -12.06
C SER A 33 -16.69 -5.88 -11.14
N GLY A 34 -17.05 -5.55 -9.90
CA GLY A 34 -17.55 -6.52 -8.91
C GLY A 34 -16.46 -7.14 -8.03
N CYS A 35 -15.20 -6.73 -8.19
CA CYS A 35 -14.16 -6.96 -7.20
C CYS A 35 -13.45 -5.65 -6.87
N ASP A 36 -13.26 -5.38 -5.58
CA ASP A 36 -12.61 -4.14 -5.13
C ASP A 36 -11.07 -4.18 -5.28
N TYR A 37 -10.52 -5.34 -5.67
CA TYR A 37 -9.10 -5.48 -5.95
C TYR A 37 -8.74 -5.06 -7.37
N TYR A 38 -7.54 -4.52 -7.52
CA TYR A 38 -6.91 -4.15 -8.79
C TYR A 38 -5.40 -4.34 -8.73
N ILE A 39 -4.79 -4.46 -9.91
CA ILE A 39 -3.34 -4.66 -10.06
C ILE A 39 -2.71 -3.40 -10.60
N VAL A 40 -1.64 -2.95 -9.93
CA VAL A 40 -0.82 -1.84 -10.39
C VAL A 40 0.56 -2.37 -10.83
N SER A 41 0.99 -1.98 -12.03
CA SER A 41 2.36 -2.18 -12.50
C SER A 41 3.21 -0.99 -12.09
N THR A 42 4.35 -1.24 -11.45
CA THR A 42 5.34 -0.21 -11.12
C THR A 42 6.67 -0.49 -11.82
N ASN A 43 7.70 0.32 -11.56
CA ASN A 43 9.05 0.10 -12.09
C ASN A 43 9.80 -1.06 -11.40
N GLN A 44 9.29 -1.55 -10.26
CA GLN A 44 9.94 -2.60 -9.46
C GLN A 44 9.21 -3.95 -9.51
N GLY A 45 7.96 -3.97 -9.98
CA GLY A 45 7.14 -5.17 -10.05
C GLY A 45 5.66 -4.82 -10.14
N PHE A 46 4.82 -5.68 -9.57
CA PHE A 46 3.39 -5.45 -9.45
C PHE A 46 2.98 -5.36 -7.99
N SER A 47 1.94 -4.58 -7.73
CA SER A 47 1.27 -4.49 -6.44
C SER A 47 -0.19 -4.88 -6.59
N LEU A 48 -0.70 -5.61 -5.60
CA LEU A 48 -2.11 -5.95 -5.44
C LEU A 48 -2.72 -4.98 -4.43
N LEU A 49 -3.72 -4.22 -4.87
CA LEU A 49 -4.38 -3.22 -4.06
C LEU A 49 -5.86 -3.54 -3.95
N GLU A 50 -6.45 -3.26 -2.78
CA GLU A 50 -7.89 -3.26 -2.54
C GLU A 50 -8.38 -1.81 -2.42
N TRP A 51 -9.46 -1.46 -3.11
CA TRP A 51 -10.06 -0.14 -3.07
C TRP A 51 -10.94 0.05 -1.85
N TYR A 52 -10.76 1.16 -1.13
CA TYR A 52 -11.52 1.52 0.07
C TYR A 52 -12.33 2.82 -0.08
N GLY A 53 -12.33 3.44 -1.26
CA GLY A 53 -13.14 4.62 -1.57
C GLY A 53 -12.34 5.78 -2.18
N GLY A 54 -13.01 6.91 -2.35
CA GLY A 54 -12.48 8.05 -3.10
C GLY A 54 -12.72 7.89 -4.60
N ASP A 55 -11.76 8.33 -5.40
CA ASP A 55 -11.77 8.11 -6.86
C ASP A 55 -11.63 6.60 -7.16
N ASP A 56 -12.51 6.06 -8.00
CA ASP A 56 -12.50 4.65 -8.43
C ASP A 56 -11.50 4.50 -9.60
N PRO A 57 -10.36 3.81 -9.40
CA PRO A 57 -9.32 3.70 -10.41
C PRO A 57 -9.77 2.83 -11.59
N MET A 58 -9.36 3.21 -12.80
CA MET A 58 -9.65 2.45 -14.03
C MET A 58 -8.38 1.87 -14.64
N GLU A 59 -8.48 0.77 -15.39
CA GLU A 59 -7.36 0.28 -16.21
C GLU A 59 -6.80 1.40 -17.09
N GLY A 60 -5.47 1.55 -17.07
CA GLY A 60 -4.73 2.62 -17.75
C GLY A 60 -4.47 3.87 -16.89
N ASP A 61 -5.12 4.01 -15.73
CA ASP A 61 -4.86 5.15 -14.84
C ASP A 61 -3.46 5.09 -14.25
N THR A 62 -2.82 6.26 -14.15
CA THR A 62 -1.56 6.42 -13.43
C THR A 62 -1.85 6.90 -12.02
N LEU A 63 -1.42 6.12 -11.03
CA LEU A 63 -1.52 6.46 -9.62
C LEU A 63 -0.16 6.93 -9.13
N THR A 64 -0.15 7.94 -8.25
CA THR A 64 1.07 8.38 -7.56
C THR A 64 0.90 8.30 -6.06
N GLY A 65 1.88 7.71 -5.37
CA GLY A 65 1.85 7.47 -3.93
C GLY A 65 2.70 6.25 -3.57
N ASN A 66 2.61 5.76 -2.33
CA ASN A 66 3.38 4.59 -1.93
C ASN A 66 2.59 3.30 -2.20
N MET A 67 2.95 2.57 -3.25
CA MET A 67 2.34 1.27 -3.59
C MET A 67 3.23 0.08 -3.22
N MET A 68 4.31 0.34 -2.47
CA MET A 68 5.38 -0.60 -2.13
C MET A 68 5.56 -0.73 -0.61
N ALA A 69 4.50 -0.46 0.14
CA ALA A 69 4.45 -0.67 1.57
C ALA A 69 3.04 -1.15 1.95
N TYR A 70 2.98 -2.20 2.76
CA TYR A 70 1.73 -2.74 3.26
C TYR A 70 0.88 -1.68 3.98
N GLY A 71 -0.44 -1.85 3.88
CA GLY A 71 -1.41 -1.07 4.64
C GLY A 71 -2.13 -0.01 3.82
N MET A 72 -2.86 0.86 4.52
CA MET A 72 -3.67 1.91 3.90
C MET A 72 -2.81 3.02 3.32
N GLN A 73 -3.10 3.40 2.08
CA GLN A 73 -2.42 4.42 1.31
C GLN A 73 -3.44 5.39 0.73
N SER A 74 -3.09 6.68 0.75
CA SER A 74 -3.75 7.68 -0.10
C SER A 74 -2.92 7.86 -1.36
N LEU A 75 -3.49 7.53 -2.51
CA LEU A 75 -2.86 7.67 -3.82
C LEU A 75 -3.60 8.74 -4.62
N VAL A 76 -2.89 9.43 -5.51
CA VAL A 76 -3.50 10.42 -6.41
C VAL A 76 -3.63 9.82 -7.80
N ASN A 77 -4.84 9.84 -8.35
CA ASN A 77 -5.10 9.46 -9.73
C ASN A 77 -4.78 10.65 -10.64
N GLN A 78 -3.77 10.50 -11.50
CA GLN A 78 -3.30 11.56 -12.38
C GLN A 78 -4.30 11.91 -13.50
N ARG A 79 -5.27 11.03 -13.81
CA ARG A 79 -6.33 11.33 -14.77
C ARG A 79 -7.35 12.33 -14.22
N THR A 80 -7.72 12.16 -12.95
CA THR A 80 -8.82 12.91 -12.30
C THR A 80 -8.33 13.99 -11.34
N GLU A 81 -7.05 13.95 -10.98
CA GLU A 81 -6.41 14.78 -9.94
C GLU A 81 -7.02 14.57 -8.54
N ASN A 82 -7.76 13.47 -8.33
CA ASN A 82 -8.41 13.14 -7.08
C ASN A 82 -7.67 12.03 -6.32
N GLU A 83 -7.95 11.92 -5.01
CA GLU A 83 -7.42 10.86 -4.17
C GLU A 83 -8.24 9.56 -4.27
N THR A 84 -7.55 8.43 -4.29
CA THR A 84 -8.10 7.08 -4.13
C THR A 84 -7.49 6.47 -2.86
N GLN A 85 -8.34 5.89 -2.01
CA GLN A 85 -7.91 5.21 -0.79
C GLN A 85 -7.77 3.73 -1.08
N ALA A 86 -6.60 3.17 -0.81
CA ALA A 86 -6.31 1.79 -1.15
C ALA A 86 -5.49 1.08 -0.07
N TRP A 87 -5.80 -0.18 0.18
CA TRP A 87 -4.97 -1.05 0.98
C TRP A 87 -4.00 -1.81 0.06
N VAL A 88 -2.69 -1.68 0.30
CA VAL A 88 -1.68 -2.49 -0.37
C VAL A 88 -1.62 -3.84 0.33
N ASP A 89 -2.14 -4.86 -0.34
CA ASP A 89 -2.22 -6.23 0.16
C ASP A 89 -0.89 -6.97 -0.05
N ASP A 90 -0.26 -6.77 -1.22
CA ASP A 90 1.07 -7.31 -1.54
C ASP A 90 1.77 -6.47 -2.64
N PHE A 91 3.10 -6.54 -2.71
CA PHE A 91 3.92 -5.72 -3.60
C PHE A 91 5.25 -6.41 -3.98
N LEU A 92 6.02 -5.84 -4.91
CA LEU A 92 7.21 -6.48 -5.52
C LEU A 92 6.91 -7.83 -6.19
N LEU A 93 5.66 -8.06 -6.58
CA LEU A 93 5.27 -9.32 -7.20
C LEU A 93 5.72 -9.37 -8.66
N ASN A 94 5.91 -10.58 -9.16
CA ASN A 94 5.97 -10.82 -10.59
C ASN A 94 4.54 -10.99 -11.17
N GLN A 95 4.42 -10.94 -12.49
CA GLN A 95 3.12 -11.01 -13.18
C GLN A 95 2.32 -12.28 -12.84
N TYR A 96 2.97 -13.43 -12.74
CA TYR A 96 2.28 -14.69 -12.44
C TYR A 96 1.70 -14.69 -11.03
N THR A 97 2.51 -14.30 -10.04
CA THR A 97 2.10 -14.27 -8.63
C THR A 97 0.97 -13.27 -8.40
N VAL A 98 1.04 -12.05 -8.95
CA VAL A 98 -0.01 -11.04 -8.73
C VAL A 98 -1.35 -11.45 -9.34
N LEU A 99 -1.33 -12.16 -10.48
CA LEU A 99 -2.56 -12.69 -11.10
C LEU A 99 -3.17 -13.83 -10.25
N GLN A 100 -2.34 -14.69 -9.65
CA GLN A 100 -2.83 -15.70 -8.72
C GLN A 100 -3.46 -15.05 -7.49
N SER A 101 -2.75 -14.12 -6.83
CA SER A 101 -3.27 -13.43 -5.65
C SER A 101 -4.58 -12.70 -5.96
N TYR A 102 -4.67 -12.03 -7.12
CA TYR A 102 -5.92 -11.42 -7.57
C TYR A 102 -7.08 -12.43 -7.65
N GLN A 103 -6.87 -13.60 -8.25
CA GLN A 103 -7.89 -14.63 -8.38
C GLN A 103 -8.33 -15.21 -7.02
N GLU A 104 -7.42 -15.25 -6.05
CA GLU A 104 -7.73 -15.73 -4.70
C GLU A 104 -8.64 -14.77 -3.94
N GLN A 105 -8.42 -13.47 -4.11
CA GLN A 105 -9.24 -12.41 -3.50
C GLN A 105 -10.57 -12.19 -4.24
N CYS A 106 -10.52 -12.15 -5.57
CA CYS A 106 -11.68 -11.95 -6.45
C CYS A 106 -12.27 -13.29 -6.91
N ARG A 107 -13.03 -13.96 -6.03
CA ARG A 107 -13.70 -15.24 -6.33
C ARG A 107 -14.90 -15.12 -7.25
#